data_AF-A0A0F8ZT91-F1
#
_entry.id   AF-A0A0F8ZT91-F1
#
_cell.length_a   1.000
_cell.length_b   1.000
_cell.length_c   1.000
_cell.angle_alpha   90.00
_cell.angle_beta   90.00
_cell.angle_gamma   90.00
#
_symmetry.space_group_name_H-M   'P 1'
#
loop_
_entity.id
_entity.type
_entity.pdbx_description
1 polymer ?
#
loop_
_entity_poly.entity_id
_entity_poly.type
_entity_poly.pdbx_seq_one_letter_code
_entity_poly.pdbx_strand_id
1 'polypeptide(L)'
;MGVSYPEEARITQEVSDAIIDSFHHLLYVSAAWERTYWRGVPVCKLPSDLFIYQELINSAKPDFLVETGTALGGSALFFADMMELQGHGEVISIDKNYRPDKPEHPRITYLDGDSLGQVEWAKKAVSGAKTIVSLDSDHTKEHVLE
;
A
#
# COMPACT_ATOMS: atom_id res chain seq x y z
N MET A 1 2.11 1.73 28.10
CA MET A 1 3.36 1.22 28.71
C MET A 1 4.51 1.93 28.02
N GLY A 2 5.20 2.85 28.68
CA GLY A 2 6.36 3.53 28.11
C GLY A 2 7.62 2.76 28.47
N VAL A 3 8.35 2.27 27.47
CA VAL A 3 9.70 1.73 27.71
C VAL A 3 10.62 2.93 27.90
N SER A 4 11.10 3.18 29.12
CA SER A 4 12.11 4.20 29.39
C SER A 4 13.49 3.60 29.09
N TYR A 5 14.15 4.12 28.06
CA TYR A 5 15.54 3.74 27.77
C TYR A 5 16.50 4.55 28.65
N PRO A 6 17.61 3.96 29.13
CA PRO A 6 18.63 4.68 29.88
C PRO A 6 19.17 5.87 29.10
N GLU A 7 19.51 6.96 29.78
CA GLU A 7 20.07 8.17 29.14
C GLU A 7 21.40 7.89 28.42
N GLU A 8 22.13 6.87 28.89
CA GLU A 8 23.37 6.32 28.32
C GLU A 8 23.16 5.59 26.97
N ALA A 9 21.91 5.32 26.57
CA ALA A 9 21.57 4.69 25.30
C ALA A 9 21.36 5.69 24.15
N ARG A 10 21.55 7.00 24.40
CA ARG A 10 21.35 8.04 23.39
C ARG A 10 22.56 8.12 22.46
N ILE A 11 22.39 7.61 21.24
CA ILE A 11 23.32 7.85 20.12
C ILE A 11 23.33 9.33 19.73
N THR A 12 24.46 9.83 19.24
CA THR A 12 24.54 11.18 18.68
C THR A 12 23.72 11.29 17.40
N GLN A 13 23.33 12.51 17.01
CA GLN A 13 22.60 12.74 15.75
C GLN A 13 23.39 12.19 14.55
N GLU A 14 24.70 12.45 14.49
CA GLU A 14 25.57 11.95 13.42
C GLU A 14 25.55 10.41 13.31
N VAL A 15 25.60 9.71 14.44
CA VAL A 15 25.51 8.24 14.46
C VAL A 15 24.10 7.78 14.04
N SER A 16 23.05 8.47 14.50
CA SER A 16 21.67 8.18 14.09
C SER A 16 21.50 8.31 12.58
N ASP A 17 21.98 9.40 11.98
CA ASP A 17 21.89 9.66 10.55
C ASP A 17 22.64 8.58 9.76
N ALA A 18 23.86 8.23 10.18
CA ALA A 18 24.64 7.17 9.54
C ALA A 18 23.94 5.79 9.59
N ILE A 19 23.27 5.47 10.71
CA ILE A 19 22.49 4.23 10.85
C ILE A 19 21.29 4.26 9.91
N ILE A 20 20.55 5.38 9.89
CA ILE A 20 19.40 5.58 9.03
C ILE A 20 19.81 5.39 7.56
N ASP A 21 20.87 6.05 7.10
CA ASP A 21 21.34 5.96 5.72
C ASP A 21 21.80 4.54 5.36
N SER A 22 22.55 3.90 6.27
CA SER A 22 23.02 2.52 6.06
C SER A 22 21.87 1.52 6.00
N PHE A 23 20.85 1.69 6.85
CA PHE A 23 19.65 0.85 6.84
C PHE A 23 18.84 1.05 5.56
N HIS A 24 18.61 2.31 5.15
CA HIS A 24 17.93 2.60 3.88
C HIS A 24 18.68 1.96 2.70
N HIS A 25 20.00 2.12 2.63
CA HIS A 25 20.80 1.52 1.58
C HIS A 25 20.67 -0.01 1.57
N LEU A 26 20.77 -0.66 2.74
CA LEU A 26 20.58 -2.11 2.87
C LEU A 26 19.19 -2.56 2.40
N LEU A 27 18.16 -1.80 2.75
CA LEU A 27 16.78 -2.10 2.39
C LEU A 27 16.61 -2.09 0.87
N TYR A 28 17.17 -1.09 0.18
CA TYR A 28 17.17 -0.98 -1.29
C TYR A 28 17.98 -2.07 -1.99
N VAL A 29 19.23 -2.31 -1.60
CA VAL A 29 20.08 -3.30 -2.29
C VAL A 29 19.60 -4.74 -2.07
N SER A 30 18.90 -4.99 -0.96
CA SER A 30 18.35 -6.31 -0.67
C SER A 30 16.96 -6.53 -1.25
N ALA A 31 16.32 -5.49 -1.81
CA ALA A 31 14.94 -5.51 -2.29
C ALA A 31 13.99 -6.17 -1.28
N ALA A 32 14.12 -5.79 0.00
CA ALA A 32 13.44 -6.50 1.10
C ALA A 32 11.91 -6.53 0.93
N TRP A 33 11.32 -5.49 0.33
CA TRP A 33 9.88 -5.40 0.05
C TRP A 33 9.38 -6.46 -0.93
N GLU A 34 10.20 -6.92 -1.88
CA GLU A 34 9.81 -7.97 -2.84
C GLU A 34 9.61 -9.34 -2.19
N ARG A 35 10.14 -9.53 -0.98
CA ARG A 35 10.09 -10.78 -0.22
C ARG A 35 9.05 -10.74 0.90
N THR A 36 7.96 -10.03 0.66
CA THR A 36 6.83 -9.89 1.59
C THR A 36 5.57 -10.49 0.98
N TYR A 37 4.77 -11.15 1.82
CA TYR A 37 3.63 -11.93 1.38
C TYR A 37 2.45 -11.72 2.32
N TRP A 38 1.25 -11.62 1.75
CA TRP A 38 -0.01 -11.65 2.49
C TRP A 38 -0.80 -12.87 2.03
N ARG A 39 -1.11 -13.78 2.96
CA ARG A 39 -1.77 -15.07 2.66
C ARG A 39 -1.07 -15.87 1.53
N GLY A 40 0.25 -15.71 1.41
CA GLY A 40 1.07 -16.37 0.37
C GLY A 40 1.16 -15.60 -0.96
N VAL A 41 0.44 -14.48 -1.12
CA VAL A 41 0.51 -13.63 -2.32
C VAL A 41 1.53 -12.51 -2.11
N PRO A 42 2.48 -12.28 -3.04
CA PRO A 42 3.44 -11.19 -2.93
C PRO A 42 2.79 -9.81 -2.84
N VAL A 43 3.26 -8.98 -1.90
CA VAL A 43 2.66 -7.65 -1.61
C VAL A 43 3.51 -6.49 -2.12
N CYS A 44 4.83 -6.68 -2.21
CA CYS A 44 5.79 -5.66 -2.61
C CYS A 44 5.77 -4.39 -1.72
N LYS A 45 5.42 -4.54 -0.43
CA LYS A 45 5.39 -3.45 0.57
C LYS A 45 6.03 -3.93 1.86
N LEU A 46 6.67 -3.06 2.64
CA LEU A 46 7.28 -3.49 3.90
C LEU A 46 6.20 -3.83 4.94
N PRO A 47 6.49 -4.72 5.90
CA PRO A 47 5.55 -5.04 6.97
C PRO A 47 5.13 -3.80 7.79
N SER A 48 6.04 -2.83 7.96
CA SER A 48 5.73 -1.55 8.61
C SER A 48 4.70 -0.74 7.84
N ASP A 49 4.79 -0.72 6.51
CA ASP A 49 3.86 0.01 5.65
C ASP A 49 2.46 -0.60 5.79
N LEU A 50 2.36 -1.94 5.75
CA LEU A 50 1.10 -2.66 5.92
C LEU A 50 0.46 -2.36 7.27
N PHE A 51 1.25 -2.29 8.35
CA PHE A 51 0.74 -1.94 9.67
C PHE A 51 0.21 -0.51 9.73
N ILE A 52 0.88 0.44 9.05
CA ILE A 52 0.40 1.82 8.92
C ILE A 52 -0.92 1.86 8.13
N TYR A 53 -1.02 1.14 7.01
CA TYR A 53 -2.27 1.05 6.25
C TYR A 53 -3.40 0.44 7.08
N GLN A 54 -3.13 -0.60 7.87
CA GLN A 54 -4.13 -1.19 8.75
C GLN A 54 -4.67 -0.16 9.76
N GLU A 55 -3.79 0.60 10.41
CA GLU A 55 -4.21 1.64 11.37
C GLU A 55 -4.93 2.80 10.68
N LEU A 56 -4.49 3.17 9.46
CA LEU A 56 -5.17 4.18 8.65
C LEU A 56 -6.59 3.73 8.27
N ILE A 57 -6.76 2.49 7.82
CA ILE A 57 -8.07 1.93 7.47
C ILE A 57 -8.97 1.90 8.72
N ASN A 58 -8.46 1.36 9.84
CA ASN A 58 -9.20 1.25 11.09
C ASN A 58 -9.66 2.62 11.64
N SER A 59 -8.80 3.62 11.57
CA SER A 59 -9.11 4.97 12.06
C SER A 59 -10.02 5.75 11.11
N ALA A 60 -9.73 5.72 9.81
CA ALA A 60 -10.48 6.46 8.82
C ALA A 60 -11.86 5.84 8.54
N LYS A 61 -11.96 4.51 8.60
CA LYS A 61 -13.12 3.71 8.22
C LYS A 61 -13.65 4.11 6.84
N PRO A 62 -12.85 3.94 5.77
CA PRO A 62 -13.23 4.36 4.44
C PRO A 62 -14.35 3.48 3.87
N ASP A 63 -15.12 4.06 2.97
CA ASP A 63 -16.05 3.33 2.11
C ASP A 63 -15.30 2.67 0.94
N PHE A 64 -14.24 3.31 0.46
CA PHE A 64 -13.39 2.80 -0.63
C PHE A 64 -11.90 2.95 -0.34
N LEU A 65 -11.12 1.98 -0.78
CA LEU A 65 -9.68 2.13 -0.99
C LEU A 65 -9.39 1.91 -2.47
N VAL A 66 -8.89 2.96 -3.14
CA VAL A 66 -8.48 2.90 -4.53
C VAL A 66 -6.97 2.73 -4.59
N GLU A 67 -6.50 1.64 -5.18
CA GLU A 67 -5.08 1.39 -5.46
C GLU A 67 -4.83 1.49 -6.96
N THR A 68 -3.76 2.17 -7.34
CA THR A 68 -3.25 2.15 -8.72
C THR A 68 -1.94 1.38 -8.73
N GLY A 69 -1.84 0.32 -9.54
CA GLY A 69 -0.78 -0.67 -9.50
C GLY A 69 -1.21 -1.94 -8.74
N THR A 70 -1.85 -2.87 -9.44
CA THR A 70 -2.27 -4.16 -8.87
C THR A 70 -1.09 -5.13 -8.72
N ALA A 71 -0.15 -5.14 -9.68
CA ALA A 71 0.96 -6.08 -9.74
C ALA A 71 0.54 -7.55 -9.58
N LEU A 72 0.82 -8.18 -8.43
CA LEU A 72 0.43 -9.57 -8.10
C LEU A 72 -0.82 -9.64 -7.21
N GLY A 73 -1.38 -8.49 -6.82
CA GLY A 73 -2.64 -8.36 -6.09
C GLY A 73 -2.53 -8.60 -4.57
N GLY A 74 -1.34 -8.82 -4.01
CA GLY A 74 -1.19 -9.06 -2.57
C GLY A 74 -1.57 -7.86 -1.70
N SER A 75 -1.32 -6.64 -2.16
CA SER A 75 -1.75 -5.40 -1.47
C SER A 75 -3.27 -5.22 -1.54
N ALA A 76 -3.87 -5.39 -2.72
CA ALA A 76 -5.33 -5.38 -2.87
C ALA A 76 -6.01 -6.42 -1.95
N LEU A 77 -5.45 -7.63 -1.85
CA LEU A 77 -5.93 -8.66 -0.94
C LEU A 77 -5.80 -8.26 0.53
N PHE A 78 -4.64 -7.70 0.91
CA PHE A 78 -4.42 -7.19 2.26
C PHE A 78 -5.46 -6.12 2.63
N PHE A 79 -5.67 -5.13 1.77
CA PHE A 79 -6.66 -4.08 1.99
C PHE A 79 -8.07 -4.65 2.12
N ALA A 80 -8.43 -5.61 1.26
CA ALA A 80 -9.76 -6.21 1.27
C ALA A 80 -10.04 -7.00 2.56
N ASP A 81 -9.04 -7.73 3.08
CA ASP A 81 -9.12 -8.40 4.37
C ASP A 81 -9.27 -7.38 5.52
N MET A 82 -8.59 -6.24 5.47
CA MET A 82 -8.76 -5.18 6.48
C MET A 82 -10.17 -4.56 6.44
N MET A 83 -10.72 -4.32 5.25
CA MET A 83 -12.12 -3.88 5.09
C MET A 83 -13.12 -4.94 5.57
N GLU A 84 -12.82 -6.23 5.34
CA GLU A 84 -13.64 -7.34 5.83
C GLU A 84 -13.64 -7.42 7.35
N LEU A 85 -12.49 -7.28 8.00
CA LEU A 85 -12.39 -7.22 9.47
C LEU A 85 -13.17 -6.03 10.05
N GLN A 86 -13.21 -4.91 9.34
CA GLN A 86 -14.03 -3.75 9.70
C GLN A 86 -15.54 -3.99 9.47
N GLY A 87 -15.89 -4.97 8.64
CA GLY A 87 -17.25 -5.26 8.20
C GLY A 87 -17.78 -4.32 7.11
N HIS A 88 -16.96 -3.37 6.63
CA HIS A 88 -17.36 -2.28 5.73
C HIS A 88 -16.23 -1.88 4.78
N GLY A 89 -16.61 -1.42 3.60
CA GLY A 89 -15.70 -0.86 2.59
C GLY A 89 -15.36 -1.82 1.45
N GLU A 90 -14.90 -1.25 0.35
CA GLU A 90 -14.51 -1.95 -0.88
C GLU A 90 -13.13 -1.49 -1.37
N VAL A 91 -12.47 -2.34 -2.15
CA VAL A 91 -11.17 -2.08 -2.77
C VAL A 91 -11.34 -2.02 -4.28
N ILE A 92 -10.84 -0.95 -4.90
CA ILE A 92 -10.75 -0.81 -6.35
C ILE A 92 -9.26 -0.83 -6.70
N SER A 93 -8.80 -1.84 -7.43
CA SER A 93 -7.39 -1.95 -7.85
C SER A 93 -7.29 -1.82 -9.37
N ILE A 94 -6.49 -0.85 -9.82
CA ILE A 94 -6.40 -0.41 -11.22
C ILE A 94 -5.01 -0.71 -11.75
N ASP A 95 -4.90 -1.44 -12.85
CA ASP A 95 -3.60 -1.71 -13.49
C ASP A 95 -3.73 -1.90 -15.00
N LYS A 96 -2.78 -1.36 -15.75
CA LYS A 96 -2.70 -1.56 -17.21
C LYS A 96 -2.23 -2.96 -17.58
N ASN A 97 -1.51 -3.62 -16.68
CA ASN A 97 -0.97 -4.95 -16.88
C ASN A 97 -1.95 -6.00 -16.35
N TYR A 98 -2.83 -6.47 -17.24
CA TYR A 98 -3.73 -7.56 -16.87
C TYR A 98 -2.96 -8.81 -16.44
N ARG A 99 -3.34 -9.33 -15.27
CA ARG A 99 -2.95 -10.65 -14.78
C ARG A 99 -4.20 -11.49 -14.49
N PRO A 100 -4.26 -12.74 -14.98
CA PRO A 100 -5.41 -13.62 -14.72
C PRO A 100 -5.35 -14.31 -13.35
N ASP A 101 -4.18 -14.34 -12.71
CA ASP A 101 -3.89 -15.08 -11.47
C ASP A 101 -4.00 -14.21 -10.21
N LYS A 102 -4.69 -13.06 -10.30
CA LYS A 102 -4.93 -12.17 -9.16
C LYS A 102 -5.81 -12.89 -8.10
N PRO A 103 -5.57 -12.66 -6.81
CA PRO A 103 -6.39 -13.25 -5.76
C PRO A 103 -7.83 -12.74 -5.84
N GLU A 104 -8.79 -13.63 -5.65
CA GLU A 104 -10.20 -13.26 -5.58
C GLU A 104 -10.61 -12.88 -4.16
N HIS A 105 -11.43 -11.84 -4.04
CA HIS A 105 -12.07 -11.46 -2.78
C HIS A 105 -13.36 -10.67 -3.09
N PRO A 106 -14.48 -10.89 -2.36
CA PRO A 106 -15.76 -10.27 -2.67
C PRO A 106 -15.77 -8.73 -2.56
N ARG A 107 -14.80 -8.17 -1.82
CA ARG A 107 -14.61 -6.72 -1.67
C ARG A 107 -13.66 -6.10 -2.70
N ILE A 108 -13.11 -6.86 -3.65
CA ILE A 108 -12.18 -6.32 -4.65
C ILE A 108 -12.87 -6.20 -6.00
N THR A 109 -12.79 -5.00 -6.58
CA THR A 109 -13.06 -4.75 -7.99
C THR A 109 -11.75 -4.44 -8.70
N TYR A 110 -11.40 -5.26 -9.70
CA TYR A 110 -10.26 -5.00 -10.57
C TYR A 110 -10.69 -4.23 -11.81
N LEU A 111 -9.95 -3.17 -12.14
CA LEU A 111 -10.10 -2.44 -13.39
C LEU A 111 -8.84 -2.58 -14.23
N ASP A 112 -9.01 -3.06 -15.45
CA ASP A 112 -7.93 -3.14 -16.41
C ASP A 112 -7.80 -1.80 -17.15
N GLY A 113 -6.57 -1.28 -17.21
CA GLY A 113 -6.24 -0.05 -17.94
C GLY A 113 -5.33 0.89 -17.16
N ASP A 114 -4.85 1.92 -17.86
CA ASP A 114 -4.00 2.94 -17.24
C ASP A 114 -4.80 3.74 -16.21
N SER A 115 -4.18 4.04 -15.06
CA SER A 115 -4.80 4.82 -14.01
C SER A 115 -5.29 6.19 -14.48
N LEU A 116 -4.56 6.86 -15.39
CA LEU A 116 -4.97 8.15 -15.98
C LEU A 116 -6.26 8.00 -16.80
N GLY A 117 -6.40 6.88 -17.52
CA GLY A 117 -7.61 6.56 -18.29
C GLY A 117 -8.82 6.19 -17.42
N GLN A 118 -8.58 5.73 -16.19
CA GLN A 118 -9.62 5.28 -15.26
C GLN A 118 -10.01 6.33 -14.20
N VAL A 119 -9.35 7.50 -14.16
CA VAL A 119 -9.61 8.56 -13.15
C VAL A 119 -11.08 8.95 -13.08
N GLU A 120 -11.70 9.23 -14.22
CA GLU A 120 -13.10 9.70 -14.24
C GLU A 120 -14.08 8.60 -13.85
N TRP A 121 -13.77 7.34 -14.19
CA TRP A 121 -14.55 6.20 -13.70
C TRP A 121 -14.41 6.08 -12.17
N ALA A 122 -13.18 6.11 -11.64
CA ALA A 122 -12.90 5.96 -10.22
C ALA A 122 -13.56 7.08 -9.41
N LYS A 123 -13.42 8.34 -9.84
CA LYS A 123 -14.10 9.50 -9.23
C LYS A 123 -15.61 9.33 -9.17
N LYS A 124 -16.21 8.81 -10.25
CA LYS A 124 -17.65 8.54 -10.29
C LYS A 124 -18.05 7.42 -9.34
N ALA A 125 -17.27 6.33 -9.31
CA ALA A 125 -17.53 5.18 -8.45
C ALA A 125 -17.49 5.54 -6.96
N VAL A 126 -16.55 6.39 -6.55
CA VAL A 126 -16.35 6.79 -5.14
C VAL A 126 -17.00 8.13 -4.78
N SER A 127 -17.87 8.66 -5.65
CA SER A 127 -18.43 10.01 -5.49
C SER A 127 -19.22 10.15 -4.19
N GLY A 128 -18.85 11.14 -3.37
CA GLY A 128 -19.47 11.39 -2.07
C GLY A 128 -19.08 10.39 -0.96
N ALA A 129 -18.19 9.45 -1.25
CA ALA A 129 -17.75 8.42 -0.32
C ALA A 129 -16.38 8.77 0.31
N LYS A 130 -16.15 8.33 1.55
CA LYS A 130 -14.85 8.48 2.20
C LYS A 130 -13.86 7.51 1.57
N THR A 131 -12.83 8.04 0.94
CA THR A 131 -11.91 7.25 0.10
C THR A 131 -10.47 7.43 0.54
N ILE A 132 -9.75 6.33 0.67
CA ILE A 132 -8.28 6.30 0.71
C ILE A 132 -7.78 6.02 -0.70
N VAL A 133 -6.74 6.73 -1.13
CA VAL A 133 -6.08 6.47 -2.41
C VAL A 133 -4.62 6.08 -2.15
N SER A 134 -4.24 4.92 -2.67
CA SER A 134 -2.86 4.42 -2.72
C SER A 134 -2.34 4.56 -4.15
N LEU A 135 -1.49 5.55 -4.39
CA LEU A 135 -0.87 5.79 -5.70
C LEU A 135 0.47 5.03 -5.76
N ASP A 136 0.50 3.94 -6.51
CA ASP A 136 1.65 3.03 -6.67
C ASP A 136 1.75 2.53 -8.13
N SER A 137 1.46 3.45 -9.06
CA SER A 137 1.31 3.22 -10.51
C SER A 137 2.68 3.22 -11.22
N ASP A 138 2.71 3.57 -12.50
CA ASP A 138 3.96 3.76 -13.23
C ASP A 138 4.77 4.93 -12.65
N HIS A 139 5.99 4.63 -12.18
CA HIS A 139 6.88 5.62 -11.56
C HIS A 139 7.79 6.34 -12.56
N THR A 140 7.58 6.17 -13.87
CA THR A 140 8.30 6.93 -14.88
C THR A 140 7.94 8.41 -14.81
N LYS A 141 8.95 9.27 -15.03
CA LYS A 141 8.79 10.72 -14.95
C LYS A 141 7.71 11.22 -15.92
N GLU A 142 7.65 10.63 -17.09
CA GLU A 142 6.72 10.98 -18.16
C GLU A 142 5.26 10.75 -17.71
N HIS A 143 4.96 9.61 -17.06
CA HIS A 143 3.62 9.28 -16.57
C HIS A 143 3.16 10.20 -15.43
N VAL A 144 4.08 10.58 -14.53
CA VAL A 144 3.76 11.41 -13.35
C VAL A 144 3.49 12.87 -13.70
N LEU A 145 3.99 13.38 -14.84
CA LEU A 145 3.88 14.80 -15.22
C LEU A 145 2.59 15.15 -16.00
N GLU A 146 1.75 14.16 -16.33
CA GLU A 146 0.46 14.34 -17.00
C GLU A 146 -0.67 14.65 -16.01
#